data_AF-A0A7C5NHN6-F1
#
_entry.id   AF-A0A7C5NHN6-F1
#
_cell.length_a   1.000
_cell.length_b   1.000
_cell.length_c   1.000
_cell.angle_alpha   90.00
_cell.angle_beta   90.00
_cell.angle_gamma   90.00
#
_symmetry.space_group_name_H-M   'P 1'
#
loop_
_entity.id
_entity.type
_entity.pdbx_description
1 polymer ?
#
loop_
_entity_poly.entity_id
_entity_poly.type
_entity_poly.pdbx_seq_one_letter_code
_entity_poly.pdbx_strand_id
1 'polypeptide(L)' 'GAMHATLVRLEEKGYLKSRLGEATKQRGGKRKRLFQVTASGQRALVKTKEIRQSLWQAIPKSAFC' A
#
# COMPACT_ATOMS: atom_id res chain seq x y z
N GLY A 1 0.31 -6.46 -14.62
CA GLY A 1 -1.02 -6.80 -14.06
C GLY A 1 -1.10 -6.76 -12.55
N ALA A 2 -0.08 -7.22 -11.79
CA ALA A 2 -0.20 -7.46 -10.35
C ALA A 2 -0.33 -6.22 -9.44
N MET A 3 0.39 -5.13 -9.76
CA MET A 3 0.31 -3.89 -8.95
C MET A 3 -1.09 -3.27 -8.99
N HIS A 4 -1.70 -3.17 -10.19
CA HIS A 4 -3.03 -2.62 -10.35
C HIS A 4 -4.10 -3.42 -9.59
N ALA A 5 -4.05 -4.76 -9.67
CA ALA A 5 -4.97 -5.61 -8.92
C ALA A 5 -4.79 -5.48 -7.40
N THR A 6 -3.58 -5.19 -6.93
CA THR A 6 -3.32 -4.96 -5.50
C THR A 6 -3.84 -3.61 -5.04
N LEU A 7 -3.65 -2.55 -5.83
CA LEU A 7 -4.18 -1.22 -5.54
C LEU A 7 -5.71 -1.21 -5.48
N VAL A 8 -6.37 -1.91 -6.40
CA VAL A 8 -7.84 -2.06 -6.39
C VAL A 8 -8.31 -2.79 -5.13
N ARG A 9 -7.69 -3.91 -4.76
CA ARG A 9 -8.05 -4.64 -3.53
C ARG A 9 -7.82 -3.82 -2.26
N LEU A 10 -6.79 -2.97 -2.23
CA LEU A 10 -6.54 -2.07 -1.09
C LEU A 10 -7.54 -0.91 -1.04
N GLU A 11 -8.04 -0.45 -2.18
CA GLU A 11 -9.11 0.53 -2.28
C GLU A 11 -10.47 -0.06 -1.85
N GLU A 12 -10.80 -1.29 -2.29
CA GLU A 12 -11.99 -2.03 -1.85
C GLU A 12 -12.01 -2.26 -0.33
N LYS A 13 -10.84 -2.50 0.28
CA LYS A 13 -10.67 -2.59 1.74
C LYS A 13 -10.75 -1.23 2.46
N GLY A 14 -10.85 -0.13 1.72
CA GLY A 14 -10.93 1.23 2.27
C GLY A 14 -9.60 1.80 2.76
N TYR A 15 -8.47 1.18 2.43
CA TYR A 15 -7.12 1.65 2.83
C TYR A 15 -6.56 2.71 1.88
N LEU A 16 -7.05 2.74 0.65
CA LEU A 16 -6.70 3.73 -0.37
C LEU A 16 -7.97 4.41 -0.89
N LYS A 17 -7.82 5.63 -1.38
CA LYS A 17 -8.78 6.31 -2.24
C LYS A 17 -8.11 6.65 -3.56
N SER A 18 -8.75 6.37 -4.69
CA SER A 18 -8.24 6.74 -6.00
C SER A 18 -9.00 7.91 -6.62
N ARG A 19 -8.29 8.71 -7.42
CA ARG A 19 -8.87 9.74 -8.28
C ARG A 19 -8.19 9.73 -9.63
N LEU A 20 -8.94 10.04 -10.69
CA LEU A 20 -8.34 10.29 -12.00
C LEU A 20 -7.76 11.70 -11.99
N GLY A 21 -6.44 11.80 -12.19
CA GLY A 21 -5.77 13.07 -12.35
C GLY A 21 -6.08 13.72 -13.71
N GLU A 22 -5.65 14.97 -13.85
CA GLU A 22 -5.80 15.72 -15.09
C GLU A 22 -5.09 15.04 -16.27
N ALA A 23 -5.63 15.25 -17.47
CA ALA A 23 -5.05 14.71 -18.69
C ALA A 23 -3.79 15.51 -19.06
N THR A 24 -2.63 15.06 -18.59
CA THR A 24 -1.36 15.69 -18.96
C THR A 24 -0.92 15.27 -20.38
N LYS A 25 -0.62 16.26 -21.24
CA LYS A 25 -0.10 16.05 -22.62
C LYS A 25 1.16 15.17 -22.67
N GLN A 26 1.92 15.11 -21.57
CA GLN A 26 3.18 14.39 -21.45
C GLN A 26 3.09 12.86 -21.68
N ARG A 27 1.89 12.27 -21.67
CA ARG A 27 1.70 10.81 -21.88
C ARG A 27 0.60 10.46 -22.91
N GLY A 28 0.49 11.26 -23.97
CA GLY A 28 -0.50 11.03 -25.03
C GLY A 28 -1.96 11.18 -24.56
N GLY A 29 -2.20 11.98 -23.51
CA GLY A 29 -3.55 12.27 -23.01
C GLY A 29 -4.17 11.21 -22.08
N LYS A 30 -3.51 10.07 -21.84
CA LYS A 30 -4.05 9.04 -20.93
C LYS A 30 -3.99 9.50 -19.47
N ARG A 31 -5.16 9.63 -18.84
CA ARG A 31 -5.29 10.05 -17.43
C ARG A 31 -4.59 9.04 -16.50
N LYS A 32 -3.78 9.55 -15.57
CA LYS A 32 -3.19 8.74 -14.51
C LYS A 32 -4.19 8.60 -13.36
N ARG A 33 -4.34 7.39 -12.82
CA ARG A 33 -5.05 7.18 -11.56
C ARG A 33 -4.08 7.43 -10.41
N LEU A 34 -4.39 8.43 -9.58
CA LEU A 34 -3.65 8.80 -8.39
C LEU A 34 -4.29 8.11 -7.19
N PHE A 35 -3.49 7.58 -6.29
CA PHE A 35 -3.95 6.91 -5.07
C PHE A 35 -3.47 7.70 -3.86
N GLN A 36 -4.34 7.85 -2.86
CA GLN A 36 -4.03 8.47 -1.59
C GLN A 36 -4.37 7.51 -0.46
N VAL A 37 -3.47 7.40 0.52
CA VAL A 37 -3.69 6.56 1.71
C VAL A 37 -4.75 7.21 2.60
N THR A 38 -5.69 6.41 3.08
CA THR A 38 -6.71 6.86 4.03
C THR A 38 -6.22 6.76 5.47
N ALA A 39 -6.93 7.36 6.43
CA ALA A 39 -6.61 7.22 7.85
C ALA A 39 -6.65 5.74 8.31
N SER A 40 -7.58 4.93 7.81
CA SER A 40 -7.62 3.49 8.07
C SER A 40 -6.43 2.76 7.44
N GLY A 41 -6.02 3.15 6.23
CA GLY A 41 -4.82 2.63 5.58
C GLY A 41 -3.55 2.93 6.37
N GLN A 42 -3.42 4.14 6.90
CA GLN A 42 -2.28 4.52 7.75
C GLN A 42 -2.22 3.68 9.02
N ARG A 43 -3.36 3.46 9.70
CA ARG A 43 -3.43 2.57 10.88
C ARG A 43 -3.05 1.13 10.53
N ALA A 44 -3.51 0.62 9.38
CA ALA A 44 -3.16 -0.72 8.92
C ALA A 44 -1.66 -0.88 8.65
N LEU A 45 -0.99 0.17 8.14
CA LEU A 45 0.46 0.17 7.94
C LEU A 45 1.21 0.12 9.27
N VAL A 46 0.81 0.92 10.25
CA VAL A 46 1.42 0.91 11.60
C VAL A 46 1.28 -0.46 12.23
N LYS A 47 0.07 -1.02 12.25
CA LYS A 47 -0.17 -2.37 12.79
C LYS A 47 0.66 -3.45 12.09
N THR A 48 0.78 -3.36 10.77
CA THR A 48 1.60 -4.31 10.00
C THR A 48 3.08 -4.20 10.35
N LYS A 49 3.58 -2.98 10.56
CA LYS A 49 4.96 -2.74 11.02
C LYS A 49 5.19 -3.36 12.39
N GLU A 50 4.29 -3.14 13.34
CA GLU A 50 4.37 -3.69 14.70
C GLU A 50 4.40 -5.22 14.69
N ILE A 51 3.50 -5.86 13.94
CA ILE A 51 3.48 -7.33 13.79
C ILE A 51 4.82 -7.83 13.25
N ARG A 52 5.36 -7.19 12.20
CA ARG A 52 6.64 -7.59 11.62
C ARG A 52 7.80 -7.41 12.60
N GLN A 53 7.80 -6.34 13.38
CA GLN A 53 8.81 -6.11 14.42
C GLN A 53 8.72 -7.16 15.53
N SER A 54 7.51 -7.48 15.99
CA SER A 54 7.29 -8.52 17.00
C SER A 54 7.77 -9.88 16.49
N LEU A 55 7.43 -10.24 15.25
CA LEU A 55 7.92 -11.48 14.62
C LEU A 55 9.44 -11.50 14.53
N TRP A 56 10.07 -10.37 14.17
CA TRP A 56 11.53 -10.26 14.11
C TRP A 56 12.19 -10.44 15.48
N GLN A 57 11.63 -9.82 16.52
CA GLN A 57 12.12 -9.95 17.90
C GLN A 57 11.93 -11.35 18.48
N ALA A 58 10.93 -12.09 17.99
CA ALA A 58 10.66 -13.46 18.42
C ALA A 58 11.65 -14.49 17.82
N ILE A 59 12.49 -14.11 16.85
CA ILE A 59 13.49 -15.01 16.28
C ILE A 59 14.55 -15.31 17.35
N PRO A 60 14.72 -16.58 17.77
CA PRO A 60 15.70 -16.93 18.79
C PRO A 60 17.12 -16.69 18.25
N LYS A 61 18.03 -16.25 19.13
CA LYS A 61 19.44 -15.99 18.76
C LYS A 61 20.12 -17.22 18.15
N SER A 62 19.68 -18.42 18.54
CA SER A 62 20.17 -19.69 17.99
C SER A 62 19.84 -19.90 16.51
N ALA A 63 18.87 -19.18 15.95
CA ALA A 63 18.56 -19.26 14.51
C ALA A 63 19.63 -18.59 13.63
N PHE A 64 20.54 -17.83 14.23
CA PHE A 64 21.64 -17.13 13.54
C PHE A 64 23.01 -17.73 13.85
N CYS A 65 23.07 -18.84 14.59
CA CYS A 65 24.30 -19.59 14.87
C CYS A 65 24.48 -20.76 13.90
#